data_AF-A0AAE5P558-F1
#
_entry.id   AF-A0AAE5P558-F1
#
_cell.length_a   1.000
_cell.length_b   1.000
_cell.length_c   1.000
_cell.angle_alpha   90.00
_cell.angle_beta   90.00
_cell.angle_gamma   90.00
#
_symmetry.space_group_name_H-M   'P 1'
#
loop_
_entity.id
_entity.type
_entity.pdbx_description
1 polymer ?
#
loop_
_entity_poly.entity_id
_entity_poly.type
_entity_poly.pdbx_seq_one_letter_code
_entity_poly.pdbx_strand_id
1 'polypeptide(L)'
;MPKHRTSDERRSSRRTSDERRTSSSNRGTSSNGFRLDGLRQGDRIEVFSAGNQLNGVGTFIRIRDGFLVWVNEDGNITSTSLDTISISRVSGTM
;
A
#
# COMPACT_ATOMS: atom_id res chain seq x y z
N MET A 1 -32.39 -67.64 0.28
CA MET A 1 -30.96 -67.25 0.41
C MET A 1 -30.88 -65.73 0.55
N PRO A 2 -29.96 -65.20 1.39
CA PRO A 2 -30.08 -63.90 2.05
C PRO A 2 -29.64 -62.70 1.20
N LYS A 3 -30.16 -61.52 1.57
CA LYS A 3 -29.80 -60.19 1.06
C LYS A 3 -28.57 -59.61 1.79
N HIS A 4 -28.00 -58.58 1.16
CA HIS A 4 -26.93 -57.66 1.59
C HIS A 4 -25.47 -58.04 1.27
N ARG A 5 -24.81 -57.15 0.52
CA ARG A 5 -23.52 -56.54 0.89
C ARG A 5 -23.35 -55.19 0.19
N THR A 6 -23.43 -54.13 0.99
CA THR A 6 -23.00 -52.76 0.72
C THR A 6 -21.48 -52.69 0.82
N SER A 7 -20.80 -52.15 -0.19
CA SER A 7 -19.39 -51.75 -0.10
C SER A 7 -19.10 -50.74 -1.20
N ASP A 8 -19.24 -49.44 -0.89
CA ASP A 8 -18.51 -48.39 -1.60
C ASP A 8 -18.10 -47.36 -0.56
N GLU A 9 -16.93 -47.61 0.02
CA GLU A 9 -16.26 -46.71 0.94
C GLU A 9 -15.27 -45.84 0.14
N ARG A 10 -15.30 -44.55 0.43
CA ARG A 10 -14.18 -43.59 0.33
C ARG A 10 -13.81 -43.10 -1.07
N ARG A 11 -14.39 -41.96 -1.46
CA ARG A 11 -13.65 -40.97 -2.27
C ARG A 11 -13.38 -39.70 -1.48
N SER A 12 -12.10 -39.63 -1.13
CA SER A 12 -11.39 -38.63 -0.35
C SER A 12 -11.78 -37.19 -0.65
N SER A 13 -12.23 -36.50 0.41
CA SER A 13 -12.29 -35.06 0.56
C SER A 13 -10.86 -34.51 0.56
N ARG A 14 -10.41 -33.94 -0.57
CA ARG A 14 -9.28 -32.99 -0.59
C ARG A 14 -9.56 -31.89 -1.62
N ARG A 15 -10.44 -30.96 -1.23
CA ARG A 15 -10.51 -29.64 -1.87
C ARG A 15 -9.35 -28.82 -1.31
N THR A 16 -8.20 -28.88 -1.97
CA THR A 16 -7.11 -27.93 -1.77
C THR A 16 -7.43 -26.72 -2.63
N SER A 17 -8.05 -25.71 -2.02
CA SER A 17 -8.36 -24.44 -2.68
C SER A 17 -7.51 -23.35 -2.05
N ASP A 18 -6.57 -22.86 -2.84
CA ASP A 18 -6.11 -21.48 -2.88
C ASP A 18 -5.25 -20.95 -1.72
N GLU A 19 -4.06 -21.51 -1.59
CA GLU A 19 -2.91 -20.87 -0.93
C GLU A 19 -2.15 -19.97 -1.92
N ARG A 20 -2.85 -19.07 -2.61
CA ARG A 20 -2.21 -17.99 -3.39
C ARG A 20 -2.53 -16.64 -2.78
N ARG A 21 -2.06 -16.42 -1.56
CA ARG A 21 -1.76 -15.05 -1.11
C ARG A 21 -0.29 -14.81 -1.36
N THR A 22 -0.05 -14.28 -2.54
CA THR A 22 1.20 -13.65 -2.94
C THR A 22 1.62 -12.67 -1.85
N SER A 23 2.65 -13.04 -1.12
CA SER A 23 3.45 -12.14 -0.31
C SER A 23 4.09 -11.13 -1.26
N SER A 24 3.38 -10.04 -1.54
CA SER A 24 3.92 -8.86 -2.22
C SER A 24 4.98 -8.27 -1.30
N SER A 25 6.18 -8.79 -1.43
CA SER A 25 7.39 -8.25 -0.87
C SER A 25 7.56 -6.86 -1.46
N ASN A 26 7.12 -5.82 -0.75
CA ASN A 26 7.42 -4.43 -1.09
C ASN A 26 8.91 -4.20 -0.84
N ARG A 27 9.75 -4.71 -1.74
CA ARG A 27 11.16 -4.34 -1.89
C ARG A 27 11.17 -3.03 -2.66
N GLY A 28 11.04 -1.92 -1.94
CA GLY A 28 11.34 -0.57 -2.41
C GLY A 28 12.60 -0.09 -1.71
N THR A 29 13.58 0.36 -2.49
CA THR A 29 14.96 0.65 -2.10
C THR A 29 15.08 1.70 -0.98
N SER A 30 15.86 1.33 0.05
CA SER A 30 16.29 2.19 1.15
C SER A 30 17.18 3.35 0.66
N SER A 31 16.80 4.57 1.01
CA SER A 31 17.70 5.71 1.19
C SER A 31 17.19 6.54 2.37
N ASN A 32 17.96 6.56 3.47
CA ASN A 32 17.82 7.38 4.68
C ASN A 32 16.40 7.76 5.13
N GLY A 33 15.86 7.01 6.11
CA GLY A 33 14.94 7.51 7.12
C GLY A 33 13.49 7.80 6.73
N PHE A 34 13.16 8.05 5.47
CA PHE A 34 11.79 8.34 5.04
C PHE A 34 11.09 7.08 4.54
N ARG A 35 10.32 6.44 5.42
CA ARG A 35 9.44 5.32 5.06
C ARG A 35 8.28 5.83 4.21
N LEU A 36 8.50 6.01 2.91
CA LEU A 36 7.42 6.10 1.91
C LEU A 36 6.78 4.72 1.65
N ASP A 37 6.88 3.81 2.63
CA ASP A 37 6.55 2.40 2.50
C ASP A 37 5.07 2.26 2.16
N GLY A 38 4.80 1.99 0.89
CA GLY A 38 3.45 1.75 0.39
C GLY A 38 2.69 2.98 -0.09
N LEU A 39 3.33 4.15 -0.23
CA LEU A 39 2.74 5.26 -0.98
C LEU A 39 2.71 4.95 -2.47
N ARG A 40 1.54 5.12 -3.08
CA ARG A 40 1.29 4.97 -4.51
C ARG A 40 0.81 6.28 -5.08
N GLN A 41 1.08 6.49 -6.37
CA GLN A 41 0.50 7.62 -7.10
C GLN A 41 -1.03 7.65 -6.89
N GLY A 42 -1.55 8.81 -6.50
CA GLY A 42 -2.96 9.00 -6.15
C GLY A 42 -3.26 8.90 -4.65
N ASP A 43 -2.33 8.43 -3.81
CA ASP A 43 -2.55 8.40 -2.37
C ASP A 43 -2.65 9.81 -1.80
N ARG A 44 -3.60 9.99 -0.87
CA ARG A 44 -3.71 11.24 -0.10
C ARG A 44 -2.58 11.31 0.91
N ILE A 45 -1.94 12.47 0.98
CA ILE A 45 -0.79 12.70 1.86
C ILE A 45 -0.89 14.05 2.56
N GLU A 46 -0.31 14.11 3.75
CA GLU A 46 0.04 15.35 4.43
C GLU A 46 1.55 15.50 4.38
N VAL A 47 2.01 16.72 4.08
CA VAL A 47 3.42 17.06 4.02
C VAL A 47 3.70 18.06 5.13
N PHE A 48 4.75 17.83 5.91
CA PHE A 48 5.14 18.71 7.00
C PHE A 48 6.59 19.14 6.83
N SER A 49 6.92 20.39 7.13
CA SER A 49 8.29 20.88 7.20
C SER A 49 8.51 21.56 8.54
N ALA A 50 9.59 21.19 9.25
CA ALA A 50 9.91 21.73 10.57
C ALA A 50 8.73 21.71 11.57
N GLY A 51 7.85 20.70 11.49
CA GLY A 51 6.67 20.55 12.33
C GLY A 51 5.40 21.27 11.86
N ASN A 52 5.46 22.04 10.76
CA ASN A 52 4.31 22.74 10.19
C ASN A 52 3.79 22.02 8.94
N GLN A 53 2.47 21.88 8.80
CA GLN A 53 1.86 21.31 7.60
C GLN A 53 2.02 22.28 6.41
N LEU A 54 2.40 21.73 5.26
CA LEU A 54 2.50 22.43 3.99
C LEU A 54 1.23 22.16 3.18
N ASN A 55 0.57 23.24 2.75
CA ASN A 55 -0.49 23.26 1.73
C ASN A 55 -1.57 22.16 1.86
N GLY A 56 -1.98 21.85 3.09
CA GLY A 56 -3.11 20.97 3.40
C GLY A 56 -2.90 19.49 3.07
N VAL A 57 -4.00 18.79 2.78
CA VAL A 57 -3.98 17.39 2.34
C VAL A 57 -3.87 17.36 0.82
N GLY A 58 -2.76 16.83 0.33
CA GLY A 58 -2.51 16.70 -1.10
C GLY A 58 -2.61 15.27 -1.61
N THR A 59 -2.18 15.10 -2.86
CA THR A 59 -2.14 13.82 -3.57
C THR A 59 -0.72 13.53 -4.02
N PHE A 60 -0.17 12.40 -3.56
CA PHE A 60 1.15 11.93 -3.98
C PHE A 60 1.17 11.62 -5.47
N ILE A 61 2.18 12.13 -6.18
CA ILE A 61 2.44 11.73 -7.58
C ILE A 61 3.61 10.77 -7.63
N ARG A 62 4.81 11.21 -7.20
CA ARG A 62 6.06 10.44 -7.22
C ARG A 62 7.16 11.13 -6.44
N ILE A 63 8.28 10.45 -6.27
CA ILE A 63 9.57 11.06 -5.93
C ILE A 63 10.41 11.20 -7.20
N ARG A 64 11.09 12.35 -7.35
CA ARG A 64 12.02 12.60 -8.45
C ARG A 64 13.22 13.39 -7.92
N ASP A 65 14.42 12.87 -8.16
CA ASP A 65 15.69 13.58 -7.87
C ASP A 65 15.81 14.09 -6.41
N GLY A 66 15.24 13.37 -5.44
CA GLY A 66 15.22 13.78 -4.03
C GLY A 66 14.09 14.74 -3.64
N PHE A 67 13.17 15.03 -4.55
CA PHE A 67 12.00 15.87 -4.31
C PHE A 67 10.71 15.06 -4.36
N LEU A 68 9.81 15.36 -3.43
CA LEU A 68 8.40 14.97 -3.52
C LEU A 68 7.74 15.80 -4.61
N VAL A 69 7.04 15.12 -5.53
CA VAL A 69 6.13 15.73 -6.49
C VAL A 69 4.71 15.32 -6.14
N TRP A 70 3.84 16.29 -5.95
CA TRP A 70 2.50 16.08 -5.41
C TRP A 70 1.54 17.18 -5.86
N VAL A 71 0.24 16.92 -5.82
CA VAL A 71 -0.80 17.94 -5.99
C VAL A 71 -1.19 18.45 -4.61
N ASN A 72 -1.14 19.75 -4.38
CA ASN A 72 -1.55 20.33 -3.11
C ASN A 72 -3.08 20.42 -2.97
N GLU A 73 -3.58 20.93 -1.84
CA GLU A 73 -5.02 21.09 -1.61
C GLU A 73 -5.71 22.01 -2.65
N ASP A 74 -5.00 23.03 -3.15
CA ASP A 74 -5.49 23.95 -4.19
C ASP A 74 -5.54 23.32 -5.60
N GLY A 75 -5.05 22.09 -5.77
CA GLY A 75 -4.97 21.43 -7.07
C GLY A 75 -3.70 21.75 -7.88
N ASN A 76 -2.73 22.45 -7.29
CA ASN A 76 -1.48 22.82 -7.95
C ASN A 76 -0.40 21.75 -7.80
N ILE A 77 0.32 21.45 -8.88
CA ILE A 77 1.49 20.55 -8.83
C ILE A 77 2.64 21.28 -8.13
N THR A 78 3.07 20.72 -7.01
CA THR A 78 4.12 21.26 -6.14
C THR A 78 5.31 20.29 -6.10
N SER A 79 6.50 20.85 -5.95
CA SER A 79 7.73 20.09 -5.70
C SER A 79 8.37 20.55 -4.39
N THR A 80 8.74 19.60 -3.53
CA THR A 80 9.26 19.89 -2.19
C THR A 80 10.44 18.97 -1.90
N SER A 81 11.55 19.51 -1.40
CA SER A 81 12.72 18.70 -1.05
C SER A 81 12.38 17.71 0.06
N LEU A 82 12.91 16.49 -0.03
CA LEU A 82 12.77 15.46 1.00
C LEU A 82 13.68 15.70 2.22
N ASP A 83 14.66 16.60 2.14
CA ASP A 83 15.72 16.74 3.15
C ASP A 83 15.20 17.12 4.55
N THR A 84 14.12 17.89 4.61
CA THR A 84 13.63 18.51 5.86
C THR A 84 12.12 18.36 6.07
N ILE A 85 11.49 17.46 5.31
CA ILE A 85 10.05 17.22 5.39
C ILE A 85 9.73 15.85 5.96
N SER A 86 8.58 15.73 6.61
CA SER A 86 7.95 14.44 6.88
C SER A 86 6.66 14.33 6.07
N ILE A 87 6.34 13.10 5.65
CA ILE A 87 5.16 12.80 4.83
C ILE A 87 4.35 11.74 5.56
N SER A 88 3.05 11.97 5.69
CA SER A 88 2.10 11.02 6.28
C SER A 88 1.04 10.64 5.25
N ARG A 89 0.67 9.36 5.17
CA ARG A 89 -0.45 8.92 4.34
C ARG A 89 -1.75 9.19 5.08
N VAL A 90 -2.70 9.80 4.40
CA VAL A 90 -4.07 9.93 4.90
C VAL A 90 -4.85 8.69 4.46
N SER A 91 -5.09 7.78 5.41
CA SER A 91 -6.02 6.68 5.20
C SER A 91 -7.45 7.21 5.34
N GLY A 92 -8.16 7.35 4.23
CA GLY A 92 -9.59 7.64 4.28
C GLY A 92 -10.33 6.48 4.93
N THR A 93 -10.76 6.62 6.17
CA THR A 93 -11.85 5.81 6.72
C THR A 93 -13.13 6.32 6.08
N MET A 94 -13.62 5.60 5.06
CA MET A 94 -15.06 5.62 4.74
C MET A 94 -15.81 4.77 5.76
#